data_AF-A0A2G9G7V3-F1
#
_entry.id   AF-A0A2G9G7V3-F1
#
_cell.length_a   1.000
_cell.length_b   1.000
_cell.length_c   1.000
_cell.angle_alpha   90.00
_cell.angle_beta   90.00
_cell.angle_gamma   90.00
#
_symmetry.space_group_name_H-M   'P 1'
#
loop_
_entity.id
_entity.type
_entity.pdbx_description
1 polymer ?
#
loop_
_entity_poly.entity_id
_entity_poly.type
_entity_poly.pdbx_seq_one_letter_code
_entity_poly.pdbx_strand_id
1 'polypeptide(L)'
;MADDNQLRDLKAFDDSKAGVKGLVDAGIERIPLIFVHDKAKLEEDYSICPNSQSNLPVIDFDDINTNTAQIIVSIRDACEKWGFFQVINHEIPARVINQMIDGVSRFHEQEVALKRQYYTRDQTQKFMYLSNFDLYNARGANWRDTISCPGS
;
A
#
# COMPACT_ATOMS: atom_id res chain seq x y z
N MET A 1 -6.32 -19.26 -20.96
CA MET A 1 -6.95 -18.00 -21.37
C MET A 1 -7.21 -17.23 -20.09
N ALA A 2 -6.72 -16.00 -19.96
CA ALA A 2 -7.32 -15.11 -18.96
C ALA A 2 -8.81 -15.04 -19.31
N ASP A 3 -9.68 -15.37 -18.35
CA ASP A 3 -11.11 -15.52 -18.56
C ASP A 3 -11.69 -14.22 -19.14
N ASP A 4 -12.47 -14.29 -20.23
CA ASP A 4 -13.01 -13.10 -20.92
C ASP A 4 -13.81 -12.21 -19.94
N ASN A 5 -14.40 -12.82 -18.92
CA ASN A 5 -15.07 -12.12 -17.82
C ASN A 5 -14.09 -11.30 -16.96
N GLN A 6 -12.91 -11.85 -16.63
CA GLN A 6 -11.91 -11.14 -15.84
C GLN A 6 -11.34 -9.93 -16.60
N LEU A 7 -11.16 -10.04 -17.91
CA LEU A 7 -10.72 -8.91 -18.75
C LEU A 7 -11.80 -7.82 -18.85
N ARG A 8 -13.08 -8.20 -18.90
CA ARG A 8 -14.20 -7.25 -18.86
C ARG A 8 -14.27 -6.51 -17.53
N ASP A 9 -14.20 -7.24 -16.41
CA ASP A 9 -14.17 -6.67 -15.06
C ASP A 9 -13.00 -5.69 -14.91
N LEU A 10 -11.82 -6.07 -15.42
CA LEU A 10 -10.62 -5.23 -15.36
C LEU A 10 -10.81 -3.90 -16.09
N LYS A 11 -11.30 -3.95 -17.34
CA LYS A 11 -11.54 -2.74 -18.13
C LYS A 11 -12.62 -1.87 -17.51
N ALA A 12 -13.75 -2.45 -17.10
CA ALA A 12 -14.83 -1.72 -16.45
C ALA A 12 -14.36 -1.04 -15.15
N PHE A 13 -13.53 -1.72 -14.37
CA PHE A 13 -12.93 -1.15 -13.16
C PHE A 13 -12.02 0.03 -13.48
N ASP A 14 -11.08 -0.12 -14.43
CA ASP A 14 -10.13 0.94 -14.77
C ASP A 14 -10.83 2.15 -15.42
N ASP A 15 -11.79 1.91 -16.32
CA ASP A 15 -12.58 2.94 -17.00
C ASP A 15 -13.44 3.74 -16.01
N SER A 16 -13.89 3.12 -14.92
CA SER A 16 -14.63 3.82 -13.87
C SER A 16 -13.80 4.92 -13.20
N LYS A 17 -12.47 4.74 -13.14
CA LYS A 17 -11.52 5.62 -12.42
C LYS A 17 -11.93 5.93 -10.98
N ALA A 18 -12.77 5.08 -10.40
CA ALA A 18 -13.33 5.27 -9.06
C ALA A 18 -12.41 4.67 -7.98
N GLY A 19 -11.60 3.69 -8.39
CA GLY A 19 -10.78 2.90 -7.50
C GLY A 19 -11.59 1.96 -6.61
N VAL A 20 -10.90 1.26 -5.72
CA VAL A 20 -11.48 0.29 -4.80
C VAL A 20 -12.43 0.96 -3.81
N LYS A 21 -12.10 2.16 -3.29
CA LYS A 21 -13.00 2.93 -2.43
C LYS A 21 -14.33 3.22 -3.13
N GLY A 22 -14.31 3.54 -4.43
CA GLY A 22 -15.53 3.75 -5.21
C GLY A 22 -16.41 2.50 -5.33
N LEU A 23 -15.81 1.30 -5.38
CA LEU A 23 -16.57 0.04 -5.31
C LEU A 23 -17.22 -0.16 -3.94
N VAL A 24 -16.46 0.10 -2.87
CA VAL A 24 -16.96 -0.01 -1.48
C VAL A 24 -18.12 0.95 -1.24
N ASP A 25 -17.98 2.22 -1.66
CA ASP A 25 -18.99 3.25 -1.50
C ASP A 25 -20.27 2.96 -2.31
N ALA A 26 -20.13 2.29 -3.45
CA ALA A 26 -21.26 1.81 -4.25
C ALA A 26 -22.00 0.61 -3.63
N GLY A 27 -21.49 0.05 -2.53
CA GLY A 27 -22.14 -1.05 -1.81
C GLY A 27 -22.18 -2.35 -2.61
N ILE A 28 -21.12 -2.67 -3.35
CA ILE A 28 -21.08 -3.89 -4.18
C ILE A 28 -21.34 -5.15 -3.33
N GLU A 29 -22.18 -6.05 -3.86
CA GLU A 29 -22.51 -7.31 -3.17
C GLU A 29 -21.47 -8.40 -3.43
N ARG A 30 -20.72 -8.30 -4.54
CA ARG A 30 -19.74 -9.29 -4.97
C ARG A 30 -18.45 -8.62 -5.41
N ILE A 31 -17.34 -9.12 -4.89
CA ILE A 31 -15.99 -8.68 -5.26
C ILE A 31 -15.73 -9.05 -6.73
N PRO A 32 -15.30 -8.10 -7.59
CA PRO A 32 -14.92 -8.39 -8.98
C PRO A 32 -13.83 -9.46 -9.07
N LEU A 33 -13.87 -10.31 -10.10
CA LEU A 33 -12.99 -11.48 -10.19
C LEU A 33 -11.50 -11.10 -10.26
N ILE A 34 -11.19 -9.89 -10.72
CA ILE A 34 -9.81 -9.36 -10.77
C ILE A 34 -9.12 -9.29 -9.40
N PHE A 35 -9.88 -9.21 -8.29
CA PHE A 35 -9.33 -9.14 -6.93
C PHE A 35 -9.31 -10.49 -6.21
N VAL A 36 -9.90 -11.54 -6.81
CA VAL A 36 -9.99 -12.87 -6.21
C VAL A 36 -8.73 -13.66 -6.54
N HIS A 37 -7.90 -13.87 -5.53
CA HIS A 37 -6.67 -14.65 -5.64
C HIS A 37 -6.95 -16.12 -5.33
N ASP A 38 -6.37 -17.01 -6.14
CA ASP A 38 -6.47 -18.45 -5.95
C ASP A 38 -5.68 -18.87 -4.70
N LYS A 39 -6.38 -19.39 -3.68
CA LYS A 39 -5.79 -19.80 -2.40
C LYS A 39 -4.66 -20.80 -2.56
N ALA A 40 -4.78 -21.73 -3.51
CA ALA A 40 -3.74 -22.75 -3.75
C ALA A 40 -2.40 -22.13 -4.21
N LYS A 41 -2.44 -20.91 -4.78
CA LYS A 41 -1.25 -20.16 -5.19
C LYS A 41 -0.72 -19.22 -4.10
N LEU A 42 -1.55 -18.88 -3.11
CA LEU A 42 -1.15 -18.07 -1.96
C LEU A 42 -0.45 -18.91 -0.89
N GLU A 43 -0.79 -20.18 -0.74
CA GLU A 43 -0.16 -21.10 0.22
C GLU A 43 1.30 -21.43 -0.13
N GLU A 44 1.73 -21.26 -1.39
CA GLU A 44 3.15 -21.31 -1.77
C GLU A 44 3.94 -20.08 -1.27
N ASP A 45 3.28 -18.92 -1.13
CA ASP A 45 3.92 -17.65 -0.76
C ASP A 45 3.87 -17.35 0.75
N TYR A 46 2.91 -17.92 1.48
CA TYR A 46 2.74 -17.68 2.92
C TYR A 46 2.91 -18.97 3.72
N SER A 47 4.12 -19.21 4.21
CA SER A 47 4.32 -20.08 5.37
C SER A 47 3.67 -19.43 6.58
N ILE A 48 2.41 -19.78 6.86
CA ILE A 48 1.73 -19.33 8.09
C ILE A 48 2.47 -19.99 9.26
N CYS A 49 3.36 -19.25 9.91
CA CYS A 49 3.95 -19.64 11.19
C CYS A 49 2.87 -19.48 12.28
N PRO A 50 2.26 -20.56 12.79
CA PRO A 50 1.09 -20.46 13.67
C PRO A 50 1.40 -19.86 15.06
N ASN A 51 2.68 -19.60 15.35
CA ASN A 51 3.19 -19.22 16.66
C ASN A 51 4.24 -18.09 16.63
N SER A 52 4.33 -17.31 15.56
CA SER A 52 5.23 -16.15 15.56
C SER A 52 4.61 -15.00 16.34
N GLN A 53 4.79 -14.98 17.66
CA GLN A 53 5.09 -13.71 18.34
C GLN A 53 6.42 -13.21 17.76
N SER A 54 6.38 -12.69 16.55
CA SER A 54 7.53 -12.10 15.89
C SER A 54 7.81 -10.79 16.63
N ASN A 55 8.76 -10.85 17.56
CA ASN A 55 9.36 -9.69 18.20
C ASN A 55 10.19 -8.93 17.17
N LEU A 56 9.51 -8.23 16.25
CA LEU A 56 10.15 -7.37 15.28
C LEU A 56 11.04 -6.37 16.04
N PRO A 57 12.30 -6.17 15.65
CA PRO A 57 13.18 -5.25 16.35
C PRO A 57 12.55 -3.85 16.43
N VAL A 58 12.55 -3.28 17.63
CA VAL A 58 12.22 -1.87 17.86
C VAL A 58 13.52 -1.18 18.22
N ILE A 59 13.90 -0.17 17.44
CA ILE A 59 15.12 0.59 17.65
C ILE A 59 14.73 1.97 18.18
N ASP A 60 15.27 2.29 19.35
CA ASP A 60 15.06 3.59 19.98
C ASP A 60 16.12 4.58 19.50
N PHE A 61 15.66 5.72 18.97
CA PHE A 61 16.53 6.81 18.49
C PHE A 61 16.72 7.89 19.56
N ASP A 62 16.23 7.69 20.77
CA ASP A 62 16.47 8.59 21.90
C ASP A 62 17.99 8.78 22.13
N ASP A 63 18.38 10.02 22.41
CA ASP A 63 19.78 10.42 22.58
C ASP A 63 20.74 9.90 21.47
N ILE A 64 20.30 9.91 20.21
CA ILE A 64 21.10 9.41 19.07
C ILE A 64 22.54 9.96 19.07
N ASN A 65 22.74 11.21 19.50
CA ASN A 65 24.05 11.86 19.55
C ASN A 65 25.06 11.19 20.50
N THR A 66 24.59 10.52 21.56
CA THR A 66 25.46 9.80 22.50
C THR A 66 25.55 8.31 22.18
N ASN A 67 24.50 7.74 21.60
CA ASN A 67 24.36 6.30 21.37
C ASN A 67 24.51 5.87 19.90
N THR A 68 24.99 6.74 19.00
CA THR A 68 25.12 6.49 17.55
C THR A 68 25.71 5.12 17.22
N ALA A 69 26.80 4.73 17.89
CA ALA A 69 27.47 3.46 17.62
C ALA A 69 26.59 2.25 17.92
N GLN A 70 25.85 2.28 19.03
CA GLN A 70 24.94 1.20 19.42
C GLN A 70 23.74 1.12 18.48
N ILE A 71 23.16 2.26 18.10
CA ILE A 71 22.03 2.34 17.16
C ILE A 71 22.43 1.78 15.79
N ILE A 72 23.61 2.12 15.27
CA ILE A 72 24.13 1.58 14.00
C ILE A 72 24.26 0.05 14.07
N VAL A 73 24.79 -0.49 15.17
CA VAL A 73 24.88 -1.95 15.36
C VAL A 73 23.49 -2.58 15.37
N SER A 74 22.52 -1.99 16.08
CA SER A 74 21.14 -2.48 16.10
C SER A 74 20.47 -2.44 14.72
N ILE A 75 20.69 -1.37 13.93
CA ILE A 75 20.16 -1.26 12.56
C ILE A 75 20.77 -2.34 11.67
N ARG A 76 22.10 -2.52 11.70
CA ARG A 76 22.77 -3.56 10.92
C ARG A 76 22.22 -4.94 11.27
N ASP A 77 22.15 -5.26 12.56
CA ASP A 77 21.65 -6.55 13.05
C ASP A 77 20.19 -6.79 12.65
N ALA A 78 19.34 -5.76 12.69
CA ALA A 78 17.95 -5.86 12.25
C ALA A 78 17.83 -6.08 10.73
N CYS A 79 18.63 -5.36 9.93
CA CYS A 79 18.70 -5.56 8.48
C CYS A 79 19.15 -6.98 8.12
N GLU A 80 20.20 -7.49 8.76
CA GLU A 80 20.77 -8.82 8.47
C GLU A 80 19.85 -9.97 8.89
N LYS A 81 19.21 -9.86 10.06
CA LYS A 81 18.42 -10.97 10.65
C LYS A 81 16.94 -10.93 10.27
N TRP A 82 16.38 -9.74 10.07
CA TRP A 82 14.93 -9.54 9.89
C TRP A 82 14.56 -8.88 8.56
N GLY A 83 15.44 -8.02 8.01
CA GLY A 83 15.12 -7.19 6.85
C GLY A 83 14.09 -6.08 7.11
N PHE A 84 13.55 -6.01 8.33
CA PHE A 84 12.56 -5.03 8.78
C PHE A 84 12.74 -4.71 10.27
N PHE A 85 12.39 -3.50 10.69
CA PHE A 85 12.38 -3.03 12.08
C PHE A 85 11.45 -1.83 12.24
N GLN A 86 11.07 -1.53 13.48
CA GLN A 86 10.37 -0.30 13.87
C GLN A 86 11.34 0.69 14.51
N VAL A 87 11.06 1.98 14.36
CA VAL A 87 11.82 3.05 15.01
C VAL A 87 10.89 3.85 15.91
N ILE A 88 11.34 4.15 17.12
CA ILE A 88 10.69 5.07 18.08
C ILE A 88 11.62 6.24 18.38
N ASN A 89 11.09 7.33 18.93
CA ASN A 89 11.85 8.57 19.21
C ASN A 89 12.64 9.09 18.00
N HIS A 90 12.05 8.99 16.80
CA HIS A 90 12.67 9.38 15.53
C HIS A 90 12.69 10.90 15.29
N GLU A 91 12.43 11.73 16.30
CA GLU A 91 12.39 13.21 16.25
C GLU A 91 11.37 13.86 15.28
N ILE A 92 10.59 13.06 14.55
CA ILE A 92 9.50 13.58 13.71
C ILE A 92 8.30 13.89 14.63
N PRO A 93 7.84 15.15 14.71
CA PRO A 93 6.75 15.50 15.61
C PRO A 93 5.47 14.72 15.26
N ALA A 94 4.80 14.17 16.28
CA ALA A 94 3.54 13.43 16.10
C ALA A 94 2.48 14.22 15.31
N ARG A 95 2.46 15.55 15.46
CA ARG A 95 1.59 16.44 14.68
C ARG A 95 1.79 16.30 13.16
N VAL A 96 3.03 16.16 12.69
CA VAL A 96 3.34 16.04 11.25
C VAL A 96 2.80 14.72 10.71
N ILE A 97 3.01 13.62 11.43
CA ILE A 97 2.50 12.30 11.06
C ILE A 97 0.96 12.31 11.02
N ASN A 98 0.32 12.85 12.06
CA ASN A 98 -1.14 12.95 12.13
C ASN A 98 -1.73 13.81 11.01
N GLN A 99 -1.09 14.93 10.67
CA GLN A 99 -1.51 15.78 9.54
C GLN A 99 -1.35 15.07 8.20
N MET A 100 -0.32 14.23 8.03
CA MET A 100 -0.14 13.41 6.84
C MET A 100 -1.29 12.40 6.71
N ILE A 101 -1.57 11.64 7.78
CA ILE A 101 -2.66 10.66 7.82
C ILE A 101 -4.00 11.36 7.50
N ASP A 102 -4.30 12.48 8.15
CA ASP A 102 -5.52 13.26 7.88
C ASP A 102 -5.58 13.72 6.42
N GLY A 103 -4.47 14.23 5.86
CA GLY A 103 -4.41 14.67 4.47
C GLY A 103 -4.72 13.56 3.47
N VAL A 104 -4.13 12.36 3.67
CA VAL A 104 -4.38 11.18 2.83
C VAL A 104 -5.82 10.70 2.97
N SER A 105 -6.31 10.57 4.21
CA SER A 105 -7.70 10.19 4.47
C SER A 105 -8.68 11.16 3.80
N ARG A 106 -8.47 12.47 3.98
CA ARG A 106 -9.31 13.51 3.37
C ARG A 106 -9.28 13.46 1.85
N PHE A 107 -8.16 13.12 1.22
CA PHE A 107 -8.12 12.92 -0.22
C PHE A 107 -8.99 11.74 -0.65
N HIS A 108 -8.85 10.58 0.02
CA HIS A 108 -9.59 9.38 -0.36
C HIS A 108 -11.09 9.46 -0.05
N GLU A 109 -11.51 10.28 0.92
CA GLU A 109 -12.92 10.56 1.21
C GLU A 109 -13.57 11.62 0.30
N GLN A 110 -12.83 12.21 -0.64
CA GLN A 110 -13.45 13.08 -1.64
C GLN A 110 -14.36 12.30 -2.59
N GLU A 111 -15.35 13.01 -3.14
CA GLU A 111 -16.19 12.54 -4.23
C GLU A 111 -15.36 11.97 -5.38
N VAL A 112 -15.85 10.87 -5.97
CA VAL A 112 -15.18 10.18 -7.09
C VAL A 112 -14.88 11.14 -8.24
N ALA A 113 -15.78 12.08 -8.53
CA ALA A 113 -15.59 13.07 -9.59
C ALA A 113 -14.34 13.95 -9.38
N LEU A 114 -14.03 14.31 -8.12
CA LEU A 114 -12.86 15.11 -7.79
C LEU A 114 -11.57 14.29 -7.85
N LYS A 115 -11.60 13.04 -7.37
CA LYS A 115 -10.42 12.16 -7.42
C LYS A 115 -10.07 11.74 -8.84
N ARG A 116 -11.09 11.56 -9.71
CA ARG A 116 -10.94 11.11 -11.11
C ARG A 116 -10.02 12.02 -11.94
N GLN A 117 -9.92 13.30 -11.62
CA GLN A 117 -9.02 14.24 -12.31
C GLN A 117 -7.53 13.88 -12.14
N TYR A 118 -7.19 13.20 -11.05
CA TYR A 118 -5.85 12.73 -10.75
C TYR A 118 -5.67 11.25 -11.13
N TYR A 119 -6.73 10.57 -11.57
CA TYR A 119 -6.66 9.15 -11.91
C TYR A 119 -5.87 8.96 -13.20
N THR A 120 -4.66 8.43 -13.09
CA THR A 120 -3.76 8.27 -14.23
C THR A 120 -2.79 7.10 -14.03
N ARG A 121 -2.37 6.52 -15.15
CA ARG A 121 -1.30 5.52 -15.24
C ARG A 121 -0.02 6.10 -15.87
N ASP A 122 -0.06 7.37 -16.27
CA ASP A 122 1.09 8.10 -16.81
C ASP A 122 2.02 8.55 -15.68
N GLN A 123 3.17 7.90 -15.57
CA GLN A 123 4.17 8.12 -14.52
C GLN A 123 4.93 9.43 -14.64
N THR A 124 4.72 10.20 -15.71
CA THR A 124 5.33 11.53 -15.86
C THR A 124 4.58 12.62 -15.07
N GLN A 125 3.38 12.29 -14.55
CA GLN A 125 2.59 13.22 -13.76
C GLN A 125 3.17 13.39 -12.35
N LYS A 126 3.27 14.66 -11.91
CA LYS A 126 3.81 15.01 -10.58
C LYS A 126 2.96 14.49 -9.41
N PHE A 127 1.68 14.29 -9.65
CA PHE A 127 0.74 13.72 -8.68
C PHE A 127 -0.20 12.77 -9.41
N MET A 128 -0.37 11.58 -8.85
CA MET A 128 -1.20 10.53 -9.44
C MET A 128 -2.07 9.90 -8.36
N TYR A 129 -3.28 9.56 -8.75
CA TYR A 129 -4.16 8.63 -8.06
C TYR A 129 -4.34 7.41 -8.96
N LEU A 130 -4.26 6.21 -8.42
CA LEU A 130 -4.50 4.99 -9.18
C LEU A 130 -4.79 3.80 -8.27
N SER A 131 -5.38 2.77 -8.85
CA SER A 131 -5.54 1.46 -8.23
C SER A 131 -4.72 0.46 -9.02
N ASN A 132 -3.77 -0.18 -8.33
CA ASN A 132 -2.80 -1.13 -8.89
C ASN A 132 -1.92 -0.56 -10.01
N PHE A 133 -0.62 -0.42 -9.75
CA PHE A 133 0.33 0.09 -10.75
C PHE A 133 0.44 -0.81 -11.98
N ASP A 134 0.43 -2.12 -11.77
CA ASP A 134 0.62 -3.19 -12.73
C ASP A 134 -0.69 -3.87 -13.16
N LEU A 135 -1.84 -3.19 -13.05
CA LEU A 135 -3.19 -3.77 -13.22
C LEU A 135 -3.32 -4.70 -14.45
N TYR A 136 -2.76 -4.31 -15.60
CA TYR A 136 -2.86 -5.07 -16.85
C TYR A 136 -1.83 -6.19 -17.02
N ASN A 137 -0.79 -6.22 -16.18
CA ASN A 137 0.33 -7.15 -16.27
C ASN A 137 0.33 -8.17 -15.11
N ALA A 138 -0.30 -7.82 -13.99
CA ALA A 138 -0.39 -8.65 -12.81
C ALA A 138 -1.35 -9.83 -13.02
N ARG A 139 -1.12 -10.91 -12.26
CA ARG A 139 -2.03 -12.08 -12.24
C ARG A 139 -3.36 -11.81 -11.52
N GLY A 140 -3.36 -10.84 -10.62
CA GLY A 140 -4.51 -10.39 -9.83
C GLY A 140 -4.26 -8.98 -9.33
N ALA A 141 -5.34 -8.24 -9.08
CA ALA A 141 -5.31 -6.88 -8.58
C ALA A 141 -5.40 -6.87 -7.05
N ASN A 142 -4.67 -5.97 -6.39
CA ASN A 142 -4.77 -5.72 -4.96
C ASN A 142 -6.01 -4.89 -4.62
N TRP A 143 -6.65 -5.20 -3.50
CA TRP A 143 -7.76 -4.42 -2.94
C TRP A 143 -7.24 -3.13 -2.27
N ARG A 144 -6.74 -2.20 -3.08
CA ARG A 144 -6.06 -0.97 -2.63
C ARG A 144 -6.18 0.17 -3.63
N ASP A 145 -6.25 1.38 -3.10
CA ASP A 145 -6.00 2.63 -3.82
C ASP A 145 -4.69 3.28 -3.39
N THR A 146 -4.07 4.05 -4.28
CA THR A 146 -2.77 4.69 -4.05
C THR A 146 -2.76 6.10 -4.59
N ILE A 147 -2.23 7.04 -3.81
CA ILE A 147 -1.70 8.29 -4.33
C ILE A 147 -0.17 8.19 -4.44
N SER A 148 0.41 8.78 -5.48
CA SER A 148 1.85 8.79 -5.71
C SER A 148 2.30 10.14 -6.21
N CYS A 149 3.44 10.60 -5.70
CA CYS A 149 4.19 11.75 -6.21
C CYS A 149 5.53 11.22 -6.73
N PRO A 150 5.57 10.62 -7.94
CA PRO A 150 6.83 10.16 -8.51
C PRO A 150 7.72 11.40 -8.67
N GLY A 151 8.93 11.34 -8.10
CA GLY A 151 9.78 12.51 -7.87
C GLY A 151 9.94 13.41 -9.09
N SER A 152 10.05 14.72 -8.84
CA SER A 152 10.47 15.74 -9.80
C SER A 152 11.90 15.53 -10.28
#